data_AF-A0A8T8SA35-F1
#
_entry.id   AF-A0A8T8SA35-F1
#
_cell.length_a   1.000
_cell.length_b   1.000
_cell.length_c   1.000
_cell.angle_alpha   90.00
_cell.angle_beta   90.00
_cell.angle_gamma   90.00
#
_symmetry.space_group_name_H-M   'P 1'
#
loop_
_entity.id
_entity.type
_entity.pdbx_description
1 polymer ?
#
loop_
_entity_poly.entity_id
_entity_poly.type
_entity_poly.pdbx_seq_one_letter_code
_entity_poly.pdbx_strand_id
1 'polypeptide(L)'
;GDNQTDTLAAAPAASGDQRQEIVFIDGSVQDHAQLIAGIGEGTEVVLLDGARDGLEQIAQYLDGRSGIDAIHIVSHGSLGQITLGTLTLDQATLSERAATLGAIGRTLTDAGDIFLYGCYVGQTQQGQSFVDEFSRWTGADVAASTDMTSGSQRGGDWDLEYQTGEVLSTLNLATAWSGYAGALVSIPANITIDFSGEGFVESADHGSNVYTKGDIRITYSASNWFQDTDDGQANSPGLFAGAFSGVETITIETISGNEFDFVSFYINAFGGGFASVQGFRDGASTGTQTSGTGFGQANGSFNVTLNNGIFDNVDRVVITSNAGGFFDVFDSFVLNTVPSIAPSLAATGTNPTFTENGSAVDLFSAVTADTNDVGQSFTGATITVSNVSNGAAEVLTIDGTSIGLSNGASGTLSGGGSY
;
A
#
# COMPACT_ATOMS: atom_id res chain seq x y z
N GLY A 1 12.36 39.77 -0.34
CA GLY A 1 11.24 39.60 0.59
C GLY A 1 10.05 40.24 -0.06
N ASP A 2 9.20 39.42 -0.67
CA ASP A 2 7.80 39.79 -0.85
C ASP A 2 7.00 38.49 -0.79
N ASN A 3 5.99 38.51 0.06
CA ASN A 3 5.35 37.36 0.67
C ASN A 3 4.17 36.93 -0.20
N GLN A 4 4.14 35.66 -0.62
CA GLN A 4 2.96 35.07 -1.23
C GLN A 4 1.83 35.05 -0.20
N THR A 5 0.74 35.75 -0.48
CA THR A 5 -0.55 35.50 0.16
C THR A 5 -1.18 34.30 -0.54
N ASP A 6 -0.98 33.14 0.07
CA ASP A 6 -1.70 31.91 -0.18
C ASP A 6 -3.20 32.13 0.15
N THR A 7 -4.05 32.01 -0.87
CA THR A 7 -5.50 32.18 -0.74
C THR A 7 -6.15 30.86 -0.39
N LEU A 8 -6.35 30.61 0.90
CA LEU A 8 -7.31 29.64 1.41
C LEU A 8 -8.73 30.08 0.99
N ALA A 9 -9.31 29.38 0.03
CA ALA A 9 -10.71 29.58 -0.34
C ALA A 9 -11.61 28.93 0.71
N ALA A 10 -12.24 29.74 1.57
CA ALA A 10 -13.34 29.31 2.43
C ALA A 10 -14.65 29.26 1.63
N ALA A 11 -15.31 28.10 1.61
CA ALA A 11 -16.66 27.90 1.08
C ALA A 11 -17.73 28.26 2.14
N PRO A 12 -18.98 28.60 1.73
CA PRO A 12 -19.95 29.32 2.55
C PRO A 12 -20.61 28.46 3.64
N ALA A 13 -21.12 29.15 4.68
CA ALA A 13 -21.67 28.58 5.91
C ALA A 13 -22.82 27.56 5.71
N ALA A 14 -22.75 26.48 6.50
CA ALA A 14 -23.68 25.34 6.51
C ALA A 14 -25.13 25.69 6.92
N SER A 15 -26.09 25.16 6.16
CA SER A 15 -27.50 25.02 6.55
C SER A 15 -27.66 23.81 7.48
N GLY A 16 -28.38 23.96 8.59
CA GLY A 16 -28.43 23.02 9.73
C GLY A 16 -29.13 21.67 9.52
N ASP A 17 -28.85 20.94 8.45
CA ASP A 17 -29.30 19.55 8.20
C ASP A 17 -28.25 18.72 7.41
N GLN A 18 -26.98 19.14 7.45
CA GLN A 18 -25.85 18.43 6.84
C GLN A 18 -24.88 18.06 7.96
N ARG A 19 -24.57 16.75 8.11
CA ARG A 19 -23.53 16.30 9.04
C ARG A 19 -22.19 16.93 8.65
N GLN A 20 -21.43 17.37 9.64
CA GLN A 20 -20.10 17.93 9.43
C GLN A 20 -19.09 16.78 9.40
N GLU A 21 -18.83 16.25 8.20
CA GLU A 21 -17.89 15.15 8.00
C GLU A 21 -16.65 15.66 7.26
N ILE A 22 -15.46 15.25 7.71
CA ILE A 22 -14.16 15.66 7.15
C ILE A 22 -13.38 14.42 6.74
N VAL A 23 -12.84 14.42 5.52
CA VAL A 23 -11.99 13.35 4.99
C VAL A 23 -10.55 13.85 4.91
N PHE A 24 -9.67 13.26 5.70
CA PHE A 24 -8.22 13.41 5.58
C PHE A 24 -7.68 12.28 4.71
N ILE A 25 -6.91 12.65 3.69
CA ILE A 25 -6.25 11.68 2.81
C ILE A 25 -4.75 11.88 2.94
N ASP A 26 -4.04 10.82 3.26
CA ASP A 26 -2.59 10.85 3.33
C ASP A 26 -1.97 11.01 1.94
N GLY A 27 -1.03 11.95 1.78
CA GLY A 27 -0.40 12.23 0.48
C GLY A 27 0.48 11.09 -0.06
N SER A 28 0.86 10.12 0.78
CA SER A 28 1.56 8.91 0.34
C SER A 28 0.64 7.90 -0.33
N VAL A 29 -0.69 8.02 -0.17
CA VAL A 29 -1.66 7.16 -0.84
C VAL A 29 -1.57 7.37 -2.35
N GLN A 30 -1.38 6.26 -3.06
CA GLN A 30 -1.31 6.21 -4.51
C GLN A 30 -2.58 6.77 -5.15
N ASP A 31 -2.44 7.56 -6.21
CA ASP A 31 -3.57 8.14 -6.95
C ASP A 31 -4.62 8.85 -6.05
N HIS A 32 -4.19 9.46 -4.93
CA HIS A 32 -5.08 10.17 -4.01
C HIS A 32 -5.91 11.27 -4.69
N ALA A 33 -5.44 11.83 -5.82
CA ALA A 33 -6.22 12.76 -6.63
C ALA A 33 -7.55 12.16 -7.13
N GLN A 34 -7.58 10.86 -7.44
CA GLN A 34 -8.79 10.15 -7.81
C GLN A 34 -9.72 9.94 -6.61
N LEU A 35 -9.18 9.66 -5.42
CA LEU A 35 -9.95 9.56 -4.19
C LEU A 35 -10.62 10.90 -3.85
N ILE A 36 -9.88 12.01 -3.97
CA ILE A 36 -10.41 13.37 -3.79
C ILE A 36 -11.53 13.65 -4.80
N ALA A 37 -11.31 13.33 -6.08
CA ALA A 37 -12.28 13.59 -7.14
C ALA A 37 -13.57 12.75 -7.01
N GLY A 38 -13.50 11.58 -6.37
CA GLY A 38 -14.67 10.72 -6.12
C GLY A 38 -15.58 11.24 -5.00
N ILE A 39 -15.05 12.04 -4.08
CA ILE A 39 -15.82 12.60 -2.96
C ILE A 39 -16.76 13.70 -3.48
N GLY A 40 -18.06 13.56 -3.20
CA GLY A 40 -19.09 14.46 -3.70
C GLY A 40 -18.98 15.90 -3.15
N GLU A 41 -19.50 16.86 -3.91
CA GLU A 41 -19.56 18.26 -3.49
C GLU A 41 -20.24 18.41 -2.12
N GLY A 42 -19.63 19.17 -1.22
CA GLY A 42 -20.16 19.45 0.13
C GLY A 42 -19.50 18.68 1.27
N THR A 43 -18.67 17.66 0.97
CA THR A 43 -17.78 17.02 1.95
C THR A 43 -16.44 17.75 1.99
N GLU A 44 -15.92 18.01 3.19
CA GLU A 44 -14.64 18.68 3.36
C GLU A 44 -13.50 17.66 3.21
N VAL A 45 -12.54 17.92 2.33
CA VAL A 45 -11.43 17.01 2.05
C VAL A 45 -10.09 17.73 2.26
N VAL A 46 -9.18 17.09 2.99
CA VAL A 46 -7.86 17.62 3.34
C VAL A 46 -6.79 16.62 2.91
N LEU A 47 -5.91 17.04 2.02
CA LEU A 47 -4.73 16.27 1.65
C LEU A 47 -3.61 16.56 2.67
N LEU A 48 -3.13 15.51 3.35
CA LEU A 48 -1.99 15.59 4.25
C LEU A 48 -0.68 15.57 3.45
N ASP A 49 0.29 16.33 3.91
CA ASP A 49 1.65 16.29 3.38
C ASP A 49 2.37 15.05 3.91
N GLY A 50 2.68 14.11 3.02
CA GLY A 50 3.36 12.86 3.36
C GLY A 50 4.76 13.03 3.97
N ALA A 51 5.37 14.22 3.83
CA ALA A 51 6.69 14.53 4.39
C ALA A 51 6.66 15.10 5.82
N ARG A 52 5.48 15.15 6.47
CA ARG A 52 5.29 15.68 7.83
C ARG A 52 4.52 14.67 8.70
N ASP A 53 4.53 14.88 10.02
CA ASP A 53 3.70 14.08 10.93
C ASP A 53 2.22 14.34 10.62
N GLY A 54 1.52 13.32 10.11
CA GLY A 54 0.13 13.46 9.66
C GLY A 54 -0.86 13.65 10.80
N LEU A 55 -0.60 13.08 11.99
CA LEU A 55 -1.48 13.25 13.13
C LEU A 55 -1.42 14.68 13.69
N GLU A 56 -0.22 15.29 13.69
CA GLU A 56 -0.07 16.71 14.02
C GLU A 56 -0.78 17.61 13.01
N GLN A 57 -0.73 17.29 11.72
CA GLN A 57 -1.45 18.04 10.69
C GLN A 57 -2.96 18.00 10.89
N ILE A 58 -3.53 16.82 11.20
CA ILE A 58 -4.96 16.67 11.53
C ILE A 58 -5.30 17.53 12.75
N ALA A 59 -4.54 17.42 13.83
CA ALA A 59 -4.80 18.19 15.05
C ALA A 59 -4.71 19.71 14.81
N GLN A 60 -3.73 20.18 14.02
CA GLN A 60 -3.57 21.59 13.66
C GLN A 60 -4.74 22.09 12.81
N TYR A 61 -5.22 21.28 11.87
CA TYR A 61 -6.35 21.62 11.03
C TYR A 61 -7.67 21.72 11.81
N LEU A 62 -7.81 20.88 12.85
CA LEU A 62 -8.98 20.84 13.71
C LEU A 62 -8.93 21.84 14.88
N ASP A 63 -7.80 22.52 15.10
CA ASP A 63 -7.66 23.45 16.22
C ASP A 63 -8.71 24.57 16.17
N GLY A 64 -9.38 24.79 17.30
CA GLY A 64 -10.48 25.75 17.43
C GLY A 64 -11.82 25.34 16.77
N ARG A 65 -11.91 24.12 16.20
CA ARG A 65 -13.16 23.58 15.64
C ARG A 65 -13.91 22.73 16.65
N SER A 66 -15.21 22.58 16.43
CA SER A 66 -16.10 21.76 17.25
C SER A 66 -17.35 21.40 16.47
N GLY A 67 -18.04 20.33 16.87
CA GLY A 67 -19.31 19.92 16.27
C GLY A 67 -19.13 19.09 15.00
N ILE A 68 -18.01 18.38 14.89
CA ILE A 68 -17.71 17.48 13.78
C ILE A 68 -18.40 16.14 14.05
N ASP A 69 -19.15 15.66 13.08
CA ASP A 69 -19.94 14.43 13.19
C ASP A 69 -19.16 13.18 12.75
N ALA A 70 -18.18 13.33 11.86
CA ALA A 70 -17.29 12.23 11.50
C ALA A 70 -15.93 12.73 11.00
N ILE A 71 -14.88 11.97 11.33
CA ILE A 71 -13.55 12.12 10.76
C ILE A 71 -13.20 10.84 10.01
N HIS A 72 -12.95 10.93 8.72
CA HIS A 72 -12.46 9.84 7.89
C HIS A 72 -10.96 10.03 7.66
N ILE A 73 -10.16 9.03 7.97
CA ILE A 73 -8.71 9.04 7.76
C ILE A 73 -8.38 7.96 6.74
N VAL A 74 -7.89 8.38 5.58
CA VAL A 74 -7.51 7.50 4.47
C VAL A 74 -6.00 7.47 4.38
N SER A 75 -5.41 6.31 4.66
CA SER A 75 -3.97 6.16 4.69
C SER A 75 -3.57 4.73 4.36
N HIS A 76 -2.26 4.48 4.27
CA HIS A 76 -1.81 3.10 4.34
C HIS A 76 -2.02 2.53 5.74
N GLY A 77 -2.28 1.22 5.81
CA GLY A 77 -2.49 0.46 7.04
C GLY A 77 -1.81 -0.90 6.99
N SER A 78 -1.50 -1.42 8.17
CA SER A 78 -0.98 -2.77 8.39
C SER A 78 -1.61 -3.33 9.67
N LEU A 79 -1.22 -4.54 10.06
CA LEU A 79 -1.70 -5.21 11.27
C LEU A 79 -1.47 -4.34 12.51
N GLY A 80 -2.55 -3.74 13.02
CA GLY A 80 -2.53 -2.88 14.20
C GLY A 80 -1.75 -1.57 14.06
N GLN A 81 -1.71 -1.02 12.85
CA GLN A 81 -1.02 0.23 12.58
C GLN A 81 -1.66 0.99 11.41
N ILE A 82 -1.60 2.33 11.48
CA ILE A 82 -1.73 3.21 10.31
C ILE A 82 -0.48 4.08 10.11
N THR A 83 -0.21 4.48 8.87
CA THR A 83 0.89 5.41 8.55
C THR A 83 0.32 6.75 8.10
N LEU A 84 0.63 7.83 8.82
CA LEU A 84 0.18 9.19 8.58
C LEU A 84 1.39 10.10 8.34
N GLY A 85 1.71 10.33 7.07
CA GLY A 85 2.91 10.98 6.59
C GLY A 85 4.15 10.29 7.12
N THR A 86 4.95 10.99 7.93
CA THR A 86 6.15 10.41 8.55
C THR A 86 5.88 9.62 9.83
N LEU A 87 4.63 9.59 10.32
CA LEU A 87 4.26 8.93 11.56
C LEU A 87 3.70 7.54 11.29
N THR A 88 4.36 6.52 11.85
CA THR A 88 3.75 5.22 12.11
C THR A 88 3.00 5.29 13.44
N LEU A 89 1.69 5.16 13.41
CA LEU A 89 0.85 5.05 14.60
C LEU A 89 0.53 3.58 14.85
N ASP A 90 1.15 3.01 15.88
CA ASP A 90 1.00 1.63 16.34
C ASP A 90 0.76 1.60 17.86
N GLN A 91 0.64 0.43 18.48
CA GLN A 91 0.42 0.35 19.93
C GLN A 91 1.47 1.10 20.78
N ALA A 92 2.75 1.12 20.35
CA ALA A 92 3.80 1.77 21.09
C ALA A 92 3.67 3.30 20.99
N THR A 93 3.55 3.83 19.77
CA THR A 93 3.51 5.27 19.51
C THR A 93 2.16 5.91 19.84
N LEU A 94 1.07 5.15 19.81
CA LEU A 94 -0.29 5.60 20.15
C LEU A 94 -0.35 6.17 21.57
N SER A 95 0.29 5.50 22.52
CA SER A 95 0.37 5.94 23.92
C SER A 95 1.09 7.29 24.07
N GLU A 96 2.12 7.54 23.26
CA GLU A 96 2.88 8.80 23.26
C GLU A 96 2.08 9.95 22.62
N ARG A 97 1.12 9.62 21.75
CA ARG A 97 0.27 10.57 21.01
C ARG A 97 -1.11 10.80 21.66
N ALA A 98 -1.35 10.23 22.84
CA ALA A 98 -2.60 10.36 23.60
C ALA A 98 -3.14 11.79 23.72
N ALA A 99 -2.27 12.78 23.99
CA ALA A 99 -2.69 14.17 24.13
C ALA A 99 -3.19 14.78 22.80
N THR A 100 -2.55 14.43 21.68
CA THR A 100 -2.93 14.86 20.33
C THR A 100 -4.24 14.20 19.92
N LEU A 101 -4.39 12.89 20.16
CA LEU A 101 -5.63 12.15 19.92
C LEU A 101 -6.80 12.73 20.72
N GLY A 102 -6.59 13.03 22.00
CA GLY A 102 -7.60 13.69 22.83
C GLY A 102 -7.89 15.13 22.42
N ALA A 103 -7.00 15.82 21.69
CA ALA A 103 -7.30 17.11 21.08
C ALA A 103 -8.21 16.97 19.86
N ILE A 104 -7.92 15.99 18.99
CA ILE A 104 -8.77 15.63 17.85
C ILE A 104 -10.16 15.22 18.34
N GLY A 105 -10.23 14.31 19.31
CA GLY A 105 -11.49 13.84 19.86
C GLY A 105 -12.40 14.94 20.43
N ARG A 106 -11.83 15.96 21.07
CA ARG A 106 -12.59 17.12 21.59
C ARG A 106 -13.25 17.99 20.51
N THR A 107 -12.92 17.79 19.25
CA THR A 107 -13.53 18.52 18.12
C THR A 107 -14.81 17.85 17.63
N LEU A 108 -14.98 16.56 17.94
CA LEU A 108 -16.15 15.76 17.59
C LEU A 108 -17.36 16.13 18.46
N THR A 109 -18.55 15.79 17.97
CA THR A 109 -19.77 15.74 18.79
C THR A 109 -19.73 14.53 19.74
N ASP A 110 -20.63 14.47 20.71
CA ASP A 110 -20.76 13.31 21.62
C ASP A 110 -21.13 12.00 20.88
N ALA A 111 -21.62 12.10 19.64
CA ALA A 111 -21.94 10.98 18.75
C ALA A 111 -21.08 11.03 17.48
N GLY A 112 -19.90 11.66 17.57
CA GLY A 112 -18.98 11.79 16.46
C GLY A 112 -18.07 10.58 16.36
N ASP A 113 -17.87 10.10 15.14
CA ASP A 113 -17.14 8.86 14.87
C ASP A 113 -15.81 9.10 14.14
N ILE A 114 -14.90 8.14 14.23
CA ILE A 114 -13.66 8.12 13.46
C ILE A 114 -13.58 6.85 12.61
N PHE A 115 -13.31 7.01 11.32
CA PHE A 115 -13.18 5.92 10.36
C PHE A 115 -11.73 5.84 9.87
N LEU A 116 -11.07 4.72 10.13
CA LEU A 116 -9.69 4.44 9.72
C LEU A 116 -9.67 3.55 8.48
N TYR A 117 -9.60 4.18 7.31
CA TYR A 117 -9.42 3.49 6.03
C TYR A 117 -7.93 3.22 5.84
N GLY A 118 -7.49 2.07 6.35
CA GLY A 118 -6.16 1.53 6.17
C GLY A 118 -6.25 0.00 6.23
N CYS A 119 -5.49 -0.66 5.37
CA CYS A 119 -5.62 -2.10 5.19
C CYS A 119 -5.23 -2.86 6.46
N TYR A 120 -6.01 -3.86 6.83
CA TYR A 120 -5.73 -4.85 7.88
C TYR A 120 -5.52 -4.27 9.30
N VAL A 121 -5.86 -3.00 9.54
CA VAL A 121 -5.65 -2.31 10.82
C VAL A 121 -6.26 -3.07 12.00
N GLY A 122 -7.50 -3.55 11.85
CA GLY A 122 -8.24 -4.29 12.88
C GLY A 122 -8.16 -5.81 12.76
N GLN A 123 -7.33 -6.37 11.86
CA GLN A 123 -7.40 -7.79 11.50
C GLN A 123 -7.07 -8.73 12.68
N THR A 124 -6.01 -8.41 13.43
CA THR A 124 -5.47 -9.27 14.50
C THR A 124 -5.94 -8.81 15.87
N GLN A 125 -5.77 -9.64 16.91
CA GLN A 125 -6.04 -9.23 18.29
C GLN A 125 -5.22 -8.00 18.72
N GLN A 126 -3.99 -7.88 18.23
CA GLN A 126 -3.16 -6.69 18.43
C GLN A 126 -3.78 -5.49 17.73
N GLY A 127 -4.25 -5.65 16.49
CA GLY A 127 -4.91 -4.58 15.75
C GLY A 127 -6.22 -4.11 16.36
N GLN A 128 -7.02 -5.03 16.89
CA GLN A 128 -8.22 -4.71 17.67
C GLN A 128 -7.85 -3.91 18.93
N SER A 129 -6.78 -4.30 19.63
CA SER A 129 -6.28 -3.55 20.80
C SER A 129 -5.80 -2.15 20.45
N PHE A 130 -5.22 -1.97 19.26
CA PHE A 130 -4.84 -0.67 18.72
C PHE A 130 -6.07 0.21 18.48
N VAL A 131 -7.11 -0.31 17.82
CA VAL A 131 -8.36 0.43 17.57
C VAL A 131 -9.08 0.78 18.87
N ASP A 132 -9.15 -0.16 19.82
CA ASP A 132 -9.73 0.06 21.15
C ASP A 132 -9.01 1.18 21.92
N GLU A 133 -7.67 1.19 21.88
CA GLU A 133 -6.90 2.24 22.54
C GLU A 133 -7.01 3.59 21.82
N PHE A 134 -7.13 3.58 20.48
CA PHE A 134 -7.38 4.80 19.70
C PHE A 134 -8.72 5.42 20.13
N SER A 135 -9.78 4.62 20.17
CA SER A 135 -11.12 5.01 20.65
C SER A 135 -11.04 5.58 22.08
N ARG A 136 -10.30 4.91 22.98
CA ARG A 136 -10.13 5.37 24.35
C ARG A 136 -9.47 6.75 24.45
N TRP A 137 -8.49 7.04 23.59
CA TRP A 137 -7.77 8.33 23.64
C TRP A 137 -8.52 9.47 22.97
N THR A 138 -9.28 9.20 21.90
CA THR A 138 -10.12 10.21 21.26
C THR A 138 -11.44 10.40 22.02
N GLY A 139 -11.92 9.37 22.72
CA GLY A 139 -13.24 9.36 23.34
C GLY A 139 -14.38 9.19 22.33
N ALA A 140 -14.06 8.75 21.11
CA ALA A 140 -15.00 8.53 20.02
C ALA A 140 -15.13 7.04 19.70
N ASP A 141 -16.24 6.66 19.08
CA ASP A 141 -16.37 5.37 18.43
C ASP A 141 -15.51 5.36 17.16
N VAL A 142 -14.83 4.24 16.92
CA VAL A 142 -13.82 4.07 15.87
C VAL A 142 -14.08 2.80 15.09
N ALA A 143 -14.09 2.89 13.77
CA ALA A 143 -14.14 1.75 12.86
C ALA A 143 -12.87 1.65 12.00
N ALA A 144 -12.42 0.43 11.72
CA ALA A 144 -11.23 0.13 10.95
C ALA A 144 -11.40 -1.16 10.12
N SER A 145 -10.71 -1.24 8.98
CA SER A 145 -10.73 -2.44 8.13
C SER A 145 -9.91 -3.58 8.73
N THR A 146 -10.40 -4.80 8.56
CA THR A 146 -9.76 -6.07 8.93
C THR A 146 -9.16 -6.79 7.73
N ASP A 147 -9.36 -6.25 6.54
CA ASP A 147 -8.89 -6.80 5.28
C ASP A 147 -8.29 -5.70 4.38
N MET A 148 -8.28 -5.95 3.08
CA MET A 148 -7.70 -5.03 2.13
C MET A 148 -8.66 -3.89 1.83
N THR A 149 -8.36 -2.67 2.29
CA THR A 149 -9.18 -1.48 1.98
C THR A 149 -8.90 -0.96 0.56
N SER A 150 -9.65 -1.43 -0.42
CA SER A 150 -9.43 -1.13 -1.84
C SER A 150 -10.66 -1.40 -2.72
N GLY A 151 -10.56 -1.13 -4.02
CA GLY A 151 -11.60 -1.55 -4.97
C GLY A 151 -11.68 -3.08 -5.11
N SER A 152 -12.91 -3.59 -5.28
CA SER A 152 -13.22 -5.03 -5.49
C SER A 152 -12.41 -5.74 -6.58
N GLN A 153 -11.84 -5.01 -7.55
CA GLN A 153 -10.99 -5.55 -8.61
C GLN A 153 -9.68 -6.15 -8.10
N ARG A 154 -9.23 -5.74 -6.90
CA ARG A 154 -8.02 -6.29 -6.25
C ARG A 154 -8.35 -7.18 -5.04
N GLY A 155 -9.61 -7.57 -4.87
CA GLY A 155 -10.04 -8.51 -3.83
C GLY A 155 -10.26 -7.91 -2.44
N GLY A 156 -10.24 -6.57 -2.32
CA GLY A 156 -10.61 -5.83 -1.12
C GLY A 156 -11.92 -5.05 -1.26
N ASP A 157 -12.35 -4.41 -0.19
CA ASP A 157 -13.52 -3.51 -0.20
C ASP A 157 -13.28 -2.23 0.61
N TRP A 158 -14.33 -1.45 0.85
CA TRP A 158 -14.27 -0.20 1.62
C TRP A 158 -15.03 -0.31 2.95
N ASP A 159 -15.37 -1.54 3.34
CA ASP A 159 -16.04 -1.82 4.59
C ASP A 159 -15.01 -1.73 5.74
N LEU A 160 -15.55 -1.52 6.95
CA LEU A 160 -14.76 -1.38 8.17
C LEU A 160 -15.36 -2.36 9.18
N GLU A 161 -14.84 -3.58 9.20
CA GLU A 161 -15.49 -4.71 9.88
C GLU A 161 -15.28 -4.68 11.39
N TYR A 162 -14.19 -4.05 11.86
CA TYR A 162 -13.93 -3.89 13.28
C TYR A 162 -14.35 -2.50 13.74
N GLN A 163 -15.19 -2.44 14.76
CA GLN A 163 -15.70 -1.19 15.31
C GLN A 163 -15.75 -1.22 16.84
N THR A 164 -15.48 -0.06 17.42
CA THR A 164 -15.74 0.26 18.82
C THR A 164 -17.05 1.03 18.90
N GLY A 165 -17.99 0.55 19.70
CA GLY A 165 -19.31 1.18 19.84
C GLY A 165 -20.20 1.08 18.58
N GLU A 166 -21.07 2.06 18.40
CA GLU A 166 -22.01 2.14 17.26
C GLU A 166 -21.58 3.29 16.35
N VAL A 167 -20.98 2.98 15.21
CA VAL A 167 -20.58 4.01 14.25
C VAL A 167 -21.73 4.38 13.31
N LEU A 168 -21.88 5.67 13.06
CA LEU A 168 -22.87 6.26 12.18
C LEU A 168 -22.15 7.13 11.15
N SER A 169 -22.02 6.66 9.90
CA SER A 169 -21.67 7.52 8.76
C SER A 169 -22.75 7.51 7.71
N THR A 170 -22.97 8.67 7.10
CA THR A 170 -23.83 8.82 5.93
C THR A 170 -23.05 8.88 4.62
N LEU A 171 -21.71 8.97 4.70
CA LEU A 171 -20.80 9.01 3.58
C LEU A 171 -20.56 7.58 3.05
N ASN A 172 -21.16 7.29 1.89
CA ASN A 172 -20.93 6.03 1.18
C ASN A 172 -19.67 6.15 0.29
N LEU A 173 -18.50 6.10 0.94
CA LEU A 173 -17.21 6.18 0.25
C LEU A 173 -16.97 5.00 -0.69
N ALA A 174 -17.55 3.82 -0.40
CA ALA A 174 -17.51 2.68 -1.30
C ALA A 174 -18.09 2.98 -2.70
N THR A 175 -19.17 3.76 -2.75
CA THR A 175 -19.77 4.22 -4.03
C THR A 175 -18.95 5.34 -4.66
N ALA A 176 -18.45 6.27 -3.85
CA ALA A 176 -17.60 7.38 -4.32
C ALA A 176 -16.31 6.89 -5.00
N TRP A 177 -15.75 5.77 -4.52
CA TRP A 177 -14.48 5.22 -4.98
C TRP A 177 -14.61 3.94 -5.80
N SER A 178 -15.79 3.63 -6.35
CA SER A 178 -16.01 2.42 -7.14
C SER A 178 -15.13 2.32 -8.40
N GLY A 179 -14.56 3.44 -8.85
CA GLY A 179 -13.64 3.51 -9.99
C GLY A 179 -12.15 3.58 -9.62
N TYR A 180 -11.81 3.62 -8.33
CA TYR A 180 -10.42 3.67 -7.86
C TYR A 180 -9.78 2.29 -8.03
N ALA A 181 -8.72 2.22 -8.84
CA ALA A 181 -7.99 0.99 -9.16
C ALA A 181 -6.72 0.80 -8.33
N GLY A 182 -6.32 1.82 -7.57
CA GLY A 182 -5.26 1.71 -6.57
C GLY A 182 -5.71 0.86 -5.38
N ALA A 183 -4.76 0.49 -4.54
CA ALA A 183 -5.05 -0.07 -3.22
C ALA A 183 -4.51 0.89 -2.17
N LEU A 184 -5.18 1.04 -1.02
CA LEU A 184 -4.55 1.71 0.14
C LEU A 184 -3.45 0.85 0.78
N VAL A 185 -2.93 -0.11 0.02
CA VAL A 185 -1.96 -1.09 0.46
C VAL A 185 -0.62 -0.61 -0.08
N SER A 186 0.33 -0.42 0.81
CA SER A 186 1.71 -0.84 0.60
C SER A 186 1.98 -1.82 1.73
N ILE A 187 3.09 -2.55 1.74
CA ILE A 187 3.63 -2.94 3.05
C ILE A 187 4.04 -1.59 3.68
N PRO A 188 3.32 -1.04 4.67
CA PRO A 188 3.48 0.37 5.06
C PRO A 188 4.45 0.59 6.20
N ALA A 189 4.89 -0.50 6.83
CA ALA A 189 6.03 -0.57 7.70
C ALA A 189 6.65 -1.96 7.60
N ASN A 190 7.93 -2.04 7.97
CA ASN A 190 8.64 -3.30 8.05
C ASN A 190 7.85 -4.28 8.93
N ILE A 191 7.54 -5.44 8.39
CA ILE A 191 6.79 -6.50 9.06
C ILE A 191 7.69 -7.72 9.22
N THR A 192 7.59 -8.34 10.40
CA THR A 192 8.04 -9.71 10.60
C THR A 192 6.80 -10.58 10.75
N ILE A 193 6.62 -11.52 9.84
CA ILE A 193 5.64 -12.60 9.99
C ILE A 193 6.30 -13.64 10.88
N ASP A 194 6.04 -13.53 12.17
CA ASP A 194 6.16 -14.63 13.12
C ASP A 194 4.78 -15.26 13.38
N PHE A 195 4.80 -16.46 13.95
CA PHE A 195 3.61 -17.24 14.28
C PHE A 195 3.31 -17.23 15.79
N SER A 196 3.95 -16.31 16.52
CA SER A 196 3.75 -16.17 17.95
C SER A 196 2.35 -15.63 18.24
N GLY A 197 1.61 -16.30 19.13
CA GLY A 197 0.25 -15.90 19.48
C GLY A 197 -0.84 -16.35 18.49
N GLU A 198 -0.49 -17.04 17.40
CA GLU A 198 -1.45 -17.60 16.44
C GLU A 198 -2.22 -18.82 16.98
N GLY A 199 -1.91 -19.26 18.21
CA GLY A 199 -2.61 -20.38 18.86
C GLY A 199 -2.31 -21.74 18.24
N PHE A 200 -1.13 -21.89 17.62
CA PHE A 200 -0.70 -23.13 16.98
C PHE A 200 -0.70 -24.32 17.96
N VAL A 201 -1.01 -25.50 17.43
CA VAL A 201 -1.02 -26.77 18.14
C VAL A 201 -0.03 -27.70 17.48
N GLU A 202 0.82 -28.33 18.30
CA GLU A 202 1.92 -29.16 17.81
C GLU A 202 1.46 -30.24 16.84
N SER A 203 2.10 -30.28 15.67
CA SER A 203 1.85 -31.21 14.57
C SER A 203 0.41 -31.19 14.04
N ALA A 204 -0.38 -30.15 14.30
CA ALA A 204 -1.73 -30.02 13.77
C ALA A 204 -1.69 -29.61 12.30
N ASP A 205 -2.55 -30.21 11.49
CA ASP A 205 -2.77 -29.77 10.10
C ASP A 205 -3.42 -28.38 10.11
N HIS A 206 -2.79 -27.41 9.45
CA HIS A 206 -3.36 -26.06 9.27
C HIS A 206 -4.62 -26.09 8.38
N GLY A 207 -4.85 -27.18 7.65
CA GLY A 207 -6.01 -27.41 6.80
C GLY A 207 -5.89 -26.77 5.42
N SER A 208 -4.79 -26.07 5.15
CA SER A 208 -4.53 -25.33 3.93
C SER A 208 -3.03 -25.32 3.62
N ASN A 209 -2.68 -25.35 2.33
CA ASN A 209 -1.31 -25.09 1.86
C ASN A 209 -0.99 -23.59 1.76
N VAL A 210 -1.97 -22.75 2.06
CA VAL A 210 -1.87 -21.28 2.06
C VAL A 210 -2.05 -20.78 3.49
N TYR A 211 -1.10 -19.96 3.93
CA TYR A 211 -1.21 -19.12 5.11
C TYR A 211 -1.30 -17.65 4.67
N THR A 212 -2.15 -16.85 5.32
CA THR A 212 -2.29 -15.42 5.00
C THR A 212 -2.24 -14.60 6.29
N LYS A 213 -1.45 -13.51 6.26
CA LYS A 213 -1.36 -12.54 7.35
C LYS A 213 -1.23 -11.15 6.75
N GLY A 214 -2.26 -10.33 6.95
CA GLY A 214 -2.44 -9.09 6.21
C GLY A 214 -2.44 -9.34 4.69
N ASP A 215 -1.67 -8.53 3.98
CA ASP A 215 -1.51 -8.62 2.52
C ASP A 215 -0.60 -9.77 2.08
N ILE A 216 0.06 -10.48 3.01
CA ILE A 216 1.03 -11.51 2.65
C ILE A 216 0.38 -12.87 2.58
N ARG A 217 0.64 -13.57 1.47
CA ARG A 217 0.30 -14.96 1.24
C ARG A 217 1.57 -15.81 1.19
N ILE A 218 1.56 -16.90 1.96
CA ILE A 218 2.62 -17.90 2.01
C ILE A 218 2.04 -19.25 1.55
N THR A 219 2.46 -19.72 0.39
CA THR A 219 1.94 -20.94 -0.26
C THR A 219 3.00 -22.03 -0.28
N TYR A 220 2.68 -23.20 0.27
CA TYR A 220 3.47 -24.42 0.11
C TYR A 220 2.96 -25.22 -1.10
N SER A 221 3.88 -25.68 -1.96
CA SER A 221 3.51 -26.33 -3.22
C SER A 221 3.06 -27.79 -3.10
N ALA A 222 3.41 -28.48 -2.01
CA ALA A 222 3.32 -29.94 -1.96
C ALA A 222 2.17 -30.48 -1.11
N SER A 223 1.84 -29.81 0.00
CA SER A 223 0.82 -30.26 0.96
C SER A 223 0.30 -29.07 1.77
N ASN A 224 -0.66 -29.34 2.66
CA ASN A 224 -0.99 -28.39 3.71
C ASN A 224 0.21 -28.09 4.60
N TRP A 225 0.21 -26.88 5.15
CA TRP A 225 1.06 -26.54 6.27
C TRP A 225 0.67 -27.35 7.50
N PHE A 226 1.66 -27.74 8.28
CA PHE A 226 1.43 -28.18 9.65
C PHE A 226 1.92 -27.10 10.62
N GLN A 227 1.34 -27.10 11.80
CA GLN A 227 1.67 -26.18 12.88
C GLN A 227 2.77 -26.81 13.72
N ASP A 228 3.78 -26.01 14.02
CA ASP A 228 4.87 -26.34 14.94
C ASP A 228 4.89 -25.30 16.06
N THR A 229 5.13 -25.72 17.29
CA THR A 229 5.00 -24.84 18.46
C THR A 229 6.31 -24.39 19.09
N ASP A 230 7.44 -25.03 18.75
CA ASP A 230 8.70 -24.84 19.49
C ASP A 230 9.98 -24.97 18.66
N ASP A 231 9.92 -25.19 17.35
CA ASP A 231 11.09 -25.29 16.47
C ASP A 231 11.31 -24.06 15.56
N GLY A 232 10.54 -22.98 15.76
CA GLY A 232 10.75 -21.67 15.15
C GLY A 232 11.89 -20.85 15.79
N GLN A 233 12.03 -19.59 15.37
CA GLN A 233 13.10 -18.73 15.84
C GLN A 233 12.99 -18.52 17.35
N ALA A 234 14.07 -18.78 18.09
CA ALA A 234 14.08 -18.72 19.55
C ALA A 234 13.02 -19.63 20.23
N ASN A 235 12.70 -20.77 19.61
CA ASN A 235 11.67 -21.72 20.04
C ASN A 235 10.24 -21.13 20.00
N SER A 236 10.00 -20.24 19.05
CA SER A 236 8.65 -19.75 18.75
C SER A 236 7.90 -20.72 17.83
N PRO A 237 6.58 -20.61 17.70
CA PRO A 237 5.83 -21.39 16.71
C PRO A 237 6.27 -21.11 15.27
N GLY A 238 6.04 -22.07 14.37
CA GLY A 238 6.39 -21.97 12.96
C GLY A 238 5.48 -22.78 12.04
N LEU A 239 5.62 -22.53 10.74
CA LEU A 239 4.97 -23.34 9.70
C LEU A 239 5.87 -24.51 9.30
N PHE A 240 5.40 -25.73 9.49
CA PHE A 240 6.10 -26.96 9.12
C PHE A 240 5.74 -27.42 7.71
N ALA A 241 6.75 -27.53 6.85
CA ALA A 241 6.65 -28.14 5.52
C ALA A 241 7.31 -29.52 5.56
N GLY A 242 6.52 -30.58 5.37
CA GLY A 242 6.96 -31.96 5.63
C GLY A 242 6.57 -33.00 4.59
N ALA A 243 6.17 -32.61 3.38
CA ALA A 243 5.76 -33.59 2.36
C ALA A 243 6.94 -34.43 1.83
N PHE A 244 8.16 -33.86 1.79
CA PHE A 244 9.41 -34.52 1.43
C PHE A 244 9.32 -35.36 0.14
N SER A 245 8.79 -34.73 -0.92
CA SER A 245 8.25 -35.40 -2.11
C SER A 245 9.03 -35.11 -3.41
N GLY A 246 10.29 -34.67 -3.29
CA GLY A 246 11.09 -34.17 -4.42
C GLY A 246 11.30 -32.66 -4.30
N VAL A 247 11.62 -31.96 -5.39
CA VAL A 247 11.78 -30.50 -5.32
C VAL A 247 10.42 -29.85 -5.03
N GLU A 248 10.38 -29.02 -3.99
CA GLU A 248 9.21 -28.32 -3.49
C GLU A 248 9.50 -26.82 -3.38
N THR A 249 8.45 -26.01 -3.30
CA THR A 249 8.57 -24.57 -3.18
C THR A 249 7.67 -23.99 -2.11
N ILE A 250 8.18 -22.95 -1.45
CA ILE A 250 7.38 -22.02 -0.64
C ILE A 250 7.39 -20.69 -1.37
N THR A 251 6.21 -20.16 -1.67
CA THR A 251 6.02 -18.88 -2.33
C THR A 251 5.49 -17.87 -1.33
N ILE A 252 6.17 -16.74 -1.20
CA ILE A 252 5.75 -15.59 -0.40
C ILE A 252 5.41 -14.48 -1.39
N GLU A 253 4.20 -13.94 -1.34
CA GLU A 253 3.74 -12.88 -2.25
C GLU A 253 2.76 -11.94 -1.55
N THR A 254 2.62 -10.73 -2.08
CA THR A 254 1.51 -9.84 -1.71
C THR A 254 0.26 -10.22 -2.51
N ILE A 255 -0.90 -10.15 -1.87
CA ILE A 255 -2.19 -10.42 -2.52
C ILE A 255 -2.58 -9.26 -3.42
N SER A 256 -2.26 -8.05 -2.99
CA SER A 256 -2.45 -6.80 -3.73
C SER A 256 -1.61 -6.67 -4.99
N GLY A 257 -0.50 -7.42 -5.10
CA GLY A 257 0.55 -7.26 -6.11
C GLY A 257 1.57 -6.15 -5.78
N ASN A 258 1.52 -5.59 -4.57
CA ASN A 258 2.49 -4.60 -4.13
C ASN A 258 3.88 -5.18 -3.93
N GLU A 259 4.86 -4.32 -4.10
CA GLU A 259 6.23 -4.70 -3.88
C GLU A 259 6.67 -4.54 -2.42
N PHE A 260 7.67 -5.33 -2.06
CA PHE A 260 8.31 -5.39 -0.76
C PHE A 260 9.80 -5.71 -0.88
N ASP A 261 10.54 -5.38 0.16
CA ASP A 261 11.93 -5.80 0.33
C ASP A 261 11.96 -7.09 1.15
N PHE A 262 12.34 -8.21 0.57
CA PHE A 262 12.43 -9.48 1.30
C PHE A 262 13.82 -9.65 1.92
N VAL A 263 13.91 -9.48 3.24
CA VAL A 263 15.20 -9.32 3.94
C VAL A 263 15.74 -10.65 4.46
N SER A 264 14.89 -11.42 5.14
CA SER A 264 15.31 -12.64 5.82
C SER A 264 14.14 -13.56 6.15
N PHE A 265 14.47 -14.81 6.46
CA PHE A 265 13.56 -15.75 7.13
C PHE A 265 14.37 -16.67 8.04
N TYR A 266 13.70 -17.29 9.00
CA TYR A 266 14.25 -18.38 9.79
C TYR A 266 13.81 -19.73 9.22
N ILE A 267 14.73 -20.70 9.24
CA ILE A 267 14.46 -22.10 8.92
C ILE A 267 15.14 -23.01 9.94
N ASN A 268 14.42 -24.04 10.39
CA ASN A 268 14.97 -25.16 11.15
C ASN A 268 14.81 -26.45 10.33
N ALA A 269 15.94 -26.98 9.85
CA ALA A 269 15.95 -28.09 8.91
C ALA A 269 16.19 -29.44 9.57
N PHE A 270 15.38 -30.44 9.22
CA PHE A 270 15.43 -31.80 9.78
C PHE A 270 15.68 -32.89 8.72
N GLY A 271 16.46 -32.55 7.69
CA GLY A 271 16.84 -33.44 6.59
C GLY A 271 16.45 -32.91 5.21
N GLY A 272 15.60 -31.89 5.15
CA GLY A 272 15.17 -31.24 3.90
C GLY A 272 16.09 -30.11 3.51
N GLY A 273 15.87 -28.94 4.09
CA GLY A 273 16.56 -27.70 3.79
C GLY A 273 16.22 -27.15 2.40
N PHE A 274 16.89 -26.05 2.04
CA PHE A 274 16.61 -25.32 0.81
C PHE A 274 17.86 -25.08 -0.03
N ALA A 275 17.68 -25.01 -1.34
CA ALA A 275 18.76 -24.87 -2.32
C ALA A 275 18.89 -23.43 -2.85
N SER A 276 17.76 -22.74 -3.05
CA SER A 276 17.77 -21.41 -3.67
C SER A 276 16.57 -20.58 -3.25
N VAL A 277 16.71 -19.27 -3.41
CA VAL A 277 15.62 -18.30 -3.27
C VAL A 277 15.62 -17.43 -4.52
N GLN A 278 14.46 -17.19 -5.13
CA GLN A 278 14.30 -16.40 -6.35
C GLN A 278 13.30 -15.27 -6.11
N GLY A 279 13.65 -14.05 -6.52
CA GLY A 279 12.78 -12.88 -6.48
C GLY A 279 12.10 -12.63 -7.82
N PHE A 280 10.91 -12.06 -7.76
CA PHE A 280 10.11 -11.63 -8.91
C PHE A 280 9.54 -10.24 -8.66
N ARG A 281 9.36 -9.49 -9.75
CA ARG A 281 8.58 -8.26 -9.83
C ARG A 281 7.74 -8.36 -11.09
N ASP A 282 6.42 -8.25 -10.98
CA ASP A 282 5.48 -8.26 -12.10
C ASP A 282 5.59 -9.50 -12.98
N GLY A 283 5.87 -10.63 -12.33
CA GLY A 283 6.12 -11.90 -13.01
C GLY A 283 7.48 -12.01 -13.70
N ALA A 284 8.28 -10.94 -13.78
CA ALA A 284 9.67 -10.99 -14.24
C ALA A 284 10.62 -11.37 -13.10
N SER A 285 11.64 -12.19 -13.38
CA SER A 285 12.63 -12.57 -12.37
C SER A 285 13.60 -11.42 -12.08
N THR A 286 13.77 -11.06 -10.81
CA THR A 286 14.80 -10.10 -10.35
C THR A 286 16.15 -10.77 -10.10
N GLY A 287 16.15 -12.09 -9.85
CA GLY A 287 17.36 -12.91 -9.75
C GLY A 287 17.19 -14.10 -8.81
N THR A 288 18.23 -14.92 -8.71
CA THR A 288 18.26 -16.09 -7.81
C THR A 288 19.51 -16.07 -6.95
N GLN A 289 19.32 -16.21 -5.63
CA GLN A 289 20.40 -16.46 -4.68
C GLN A 289 20.49 -17.97 -4.38
N THR A 290 21.70 -18.51 -4.39
CA THR A 290 21.98 -19.94 -4.17
C THR A 290 23.09 -20.19 -3.15
N SER A 291 23.51 -19.15 -2.43
CA SER A 291 24.59 -19.23 -1.45
C SER A 291 24.39 -18.22 -0.32
N GLY A 292 25.00 -18.51 0.83
CA GLY A 292 24.83 -17.78 2.08
C GLY A 292 24.56 -18.73 3.24
N THR A 293 24.22 -18.18 4.40
CA THR A 293 23.83 -18.95 5.58
C THR A 293 22.58 -19.80 5.30
N GLY A 294 22.60 -21.09 5.67
CA GLY A 294 21.47 -22.02 5.50
C GLY A 294 21.35 -22.67 4.12
N PHE A 295 21.83 -22.03 3.05
CA PHE A 295 21.73 -22.56 1.68
C PHE A 295 22.43 -23.92 1.54
N GLY A 296 21.72 -24.88 0.96
CA GLY A 296 22.19 -26.26 0.71
C GLY A 296 22.40 -27.10 1.96
N GLN A 297 22.10 -26.59 3.15
CA GLN A 297 22.17 -27.36 4.38
C GLN A 297 20.90 -28.18 4.52
N ALA A 298 21.04 -29.48 4.76
CA ALA A 298 19.90 -30.36 5.01
C ALA A 298 19.50 -30.39 6.49
N ASN A 299 20.35 -29.90 7.41
CA ASN A 299 20.08 -29.96 8.85
C ASN A 299 20.53 -28.68 9.55
N GLY A 300 19.83 -28.33 10.63
CA GLY A 300 20.17 -27.25 11.53
C GLY A 300 19.32 -26.01 11.36
N SER A 301 19.50 -25.06 12.27
CA SER A 301 18.69 -23.85 12.35
C SER A 301 19.46 -22.63 11.86
N PHE A 302 18.82 -21.80 11.03
CA PHE A 302 19.47 -20.70 10.34
C PHE A 302 18.58 -19.46 10.28
N ASN A 303 19.16 -18.30 10.59
CA ASN A 303 18.64 -17.02 10.12
C ASN A 303 19.24 -16.75 8.74
N VAL A 304 18.42 -16.88 7.70
CA VAL A 304 18.84 -16.69 6.31
C VAL A 304 18.72 -15.20 5.98
N THR A 305 19.81 -14.57 5.56
CA THR A 305 19.81 -13.19 5.06
C THR A 305 19.93 -13.19 3.55
N LEU A 306 19.14 -12.34 2.90
CA LEU A 306 19.04 -12.27 1.46
C LEU A 306 19.72 -11.03 0.89
N ASN A 307 20.10 -11.12 -0.38
CA ASN A 307 20.78 -10.06 -1.11
C ASN A 307 19.79 -8.97 -1.52
N ASN A 308 19.94 -7.76 -0.97
CA ASN A 308 19.08 -6.62 -1.32
C ASN A 308 18.99 -6.40 -2.83
N GLY A 309 20.07 -6.50 -3.61
CA GLY A 309 20.00 -6.26 -5.07
C GLY A 309 19.10 -7.23 -5.85
N ILE A 310 18.76 -8.39 -5.30
CA ILE A 310 17.82 -9.36 -5.91
C ILE A 310 16.42 -9.23 -5.30
N PHE A 311 16.34 -8.95 -4.00
CA PHE A 311 15.11 -9.05 -3.21
C PHE A 311 14.57 -7.70 -2.75
N ASP A 312 15.09 -6.61 -3.31
CA ASP A 312 14.57 -5.25 -3.18
C ASP A 312 13.47 -5.02 -4.22
N ASN A 313 12.35 -4.46 -3.76
CA ASN A 313 11.19 -4.14 -4.58
C ASN A 313 10.70 -5.37 -5.37
N VAL A 314 10.34 -6.45 -4.68
CA VAL A 314 9.76 -7.69 -5.26
C VAL A 314 8.30 -7.84 -4.85
N ASP A 315 7.44 -8.37 -5.72
CA ASP A 315 6.04 -8.72 -5.38
C ASP A 315 5.91 -10.18 -4.95
N ARG A 316 6.92 -10.99 -5.25
CA ARG A 316 6.94 -12.43 -4.97
C ARG A 316 8.34 -12.98 -4.80
N VAL A 317 8.49 -13.88 -3.82
CA VAL A 317 9.69 -14.66 -3.55
C VAL A 317 9.36 -16.15 -3.56
N VAL A 318 10.24 -16.95 -4.15
CA VAL A 318 10.11 -18.41 -4.19
C VAL A 318 11.35 -19.05 -3.55
N ILE A 319 11.15 -19.71 -2.41
CA ILE A 319 12.14 -20.56 -1.75
C ILE A 319 12.00 -21.97 -2.32
N THR A 320 13.08 -22.52 -2.87
CA THR A 320 13.10 -23.88 -3.45
C THR A 320 13.88 -24.81 -2.55
N SER A 321 13.28 -25.96 -2.23
CA SER A 321 13.88 -26.99 -1.38
C SER A 321 15.16 -27.57 -2.00
N ASN A 322 15.91 -28.32 -1.20
CA ASN A 322 16.85 -29.30 -1.75
C ASN A 322 16.09 -30.38 -2.53
N ALA A 323 16.82 -31.21 -3.30
CA ALA A 323 16.24 -32.20 -4.21
C ALA A 323 15.27 -33.21 -3.54
N GLY A 324 15.37 -33.42 -2.23
CA GLY A 324 14.51 -34.32 -1.45
C GLY A 324 13.18 -33.72 -0.99
N GLY A 325 13.04 -32.40 -1.00
CA GLY A 325 11.87 -31.68 -0.49
C GLY A 325 12.10 -31.03 0.86
N PHE A 326 11.05 -30.43 1.41
CA PHE A 326 11.10 -29.85 2.74
C PHE A 326 10.74 -30.89 3.80
N PHE A 327 11.47 -30.81 4.90
CA PHE A 327 11.13 -31.41 6.19
C PHE A 327 11.65 -30.46 7.25
N ASP A 328 11.06 -29.26 7.26
CA ASP A 328 11.64 -28.06 7.87
C ASP A 328 10.55 -27.16 8.44
N VAL A 329 10.87 -26.43 9.51
CA VAL A 329 10.03 -25.38 10.09
C VAL A 329 10.51 -24.03 9.58
N PHE A 330 9.57 -23.18 9.19
CA PHE A 330 9.82 -21.80 8.77
C PHE A 330 9.16 -20.82 9.74
N ASP A 331 9.89 -19.74 10.05
CA ASP A 331 9.44 -18.69 10.96
C ASP A 331 10.05 -17.34 10.56
N SER A 332 9.54 -16.25 11.13
CA SER A 332 10.16 -14.92 11.12
C SER A 332 10.52 -14.43 9.73
N PHE A 333 9.56 -14.44 8.81
CA PHE A 333 9.73 -13.84 7.48
C PHE A 333 9.75 -12.32 7.63
N VAL A 334 10.88 -11.68 7.30
CA VAL A 334 11.08 -10.24 7.44
C VAL A 334 10.91 -9.57 6.08
N LEU A 335 9.90 -8.73 5.97
CA LEU A 335 9.58 -7.94 4.80
C LEU A 335 9.68 -6.46 5.19
N ASN A 336 10.40 -5.68 4.41
CA ASN A 336 10.50 -4.25 4.60
C ASN A 336 9.63 -3.53 3.56
N THR A 337 9.24 -2.31 3.90
CA THR A 337 8.55 -1.42 2.97
C THR A 337 9.49 -1.01 1.85
N VAL A 338 9.01 -1.02 0.62
CA VAL A 338 9.70 -0.31 -0.47
C VAL A 338 9.32 1.16 -0.38
N PRO A 339 10.28 2.11 -0.41
CA PRO A 339 9.95 3.50 -0.67
C PRO A 339 9.32 3.62 -2.06
N SER A 340 8.10 4.15 -2.15
CA SER A 340 7.49 4.38 -3.47
C SER A 340 8.37 5.29 -4.32
N ILE A 341 8.63 4.86 -5.56
CA ILE A 341 9.41 5.59 -6.55
C ILE A 341 8.42 6.29 -7.49
N ALA A 342 8.38 7.62 -7.45
CA ALA A 342 7.49 8.40 -8.32
C ALA A 342 7.68 8.04 -9.81
N PRO A 343 6.60 8.07 -10.64
CA PRO A 343 6.72 7.72 -12.05
C PRO A 343 7.80 8.55 -12.74
N SER A 344 8.60 7.93 -13.60
CA SER A 344 9.66 8.62 -14.33
C SER A 344 9.29 8.80 -15.81
N LEU A 345 9.51 10.01 -16.31
CA LEU A 345 9.36 10.32 -17.73
C LEU A 345 10.60 11.06 -18.21
N ALA A 346 11.26 10.52 -19.23
CA ALA A 346 12.38 11.16 -19.89
C ALA A 346 12.16 11.20 -21.39
N ALA A 347 12.46 12.35 -22.01
CA ALA A 347 12.38 12.53 -23.44
C ALA A 347 13.61 13.30 -23.94
N THR A 348 14.24 12.81 -25.01
CA THR A 348 15.39 13.47 -25.65
C THR A 348 14.88 14.29 -26.82
N GLY A 349 14.78 15.61 -26.63
CA GLY A 349 14.32 16.53 -27.66
C GLY A 349 15.23 16.55 -28.89
N THR A 350 14.62 16.65 -30.06
CA THR A 350 15.31 16.95 -31.32
C THR A 350 15.06 18.42 -31.71
N ASN A 351 15.77 18.92 -32.72
CA ASN A 351 15.48 20.23 -33.32
C ASN A 351 15.12 20.06 -34.81
N PRO A 352 13.94 19.49 -35.12
CA PRO A 352 13.57 19.16 -36.47
C PRO A 352 13.14 20.41 -37.24
N THR A 353 13.36 20.40 -38.56
CA THR A 353 12.73 21.38 -39.45
C THR A 353 11.41 20.81 -39.96
N PHE A 354 10.29 21.43 -39.59
CA PHE A 354 8.98 21.14 -40.18
C PHE A 354 8.73 22.10 -41.36
N THR A 355 8.31 21.55 -42.50
CA THR A 355 7.88 22.34 -43.66
C THR A 355 6.37 22.28 -43.76
N GLU A 356 5.71 23.42 -43.96
CA GLU A 356 4.25 23.48 -44.11
C GLU A 356 3.79 22.55 -45.26
N ASN A 357 2.78 21.72 -45.01
CA ASN A 357 2.29 20.64 -45.88
C ASN A 357 3.29 19.49 -46.13
N GLY A 358 4.38 19.41 -45.35
CA GLY A 358 5.32 18.29 -45.34
C GLY A 358 4.84 17.12 -44.49
N SER A 359 5.65 16.06 -44.46
CA SER A 359 5.43 14.92 -43.56
C SER A 359 5.60 15.32 -42.10
N ALA A 360 4.91 14.60 -41.20
CA ALA A 360 5.14 14.72 -39.76
C ALA A 360 6.61 14.46 -39.43
N VAL A 361 7.15 15.21 -38.47
CA VAL A 361 8.53 15.09 -37.99
C VAL A 361 8.51 14.80 -36.50
N ASP A 362 9.37 13.89 -36.07
CA ASP A 362 9.45 13.50 -34.68
C ASP A 362 10.14 14.55 -33.82
N LEU A 363 9.55 14.87 -32.67
CA LEU A 363 10.05 15.87 -31.74
C LEU A 363 11.06 15.29 -30.74
N PHE A 364 11.06 13.97 -30.56
CA PHE A 364 11.93 13.30 -29.61
C PHE A 364 12.62 12.11 -30.29
N SER A 365 13.92 11.93 -30.04
CA SER A 365 14.66 10.77 -30.56
C SER A 365 14.56 9.56 -29.64
N ALA A 366 14.15 9.78 -28.40
CA ALA A 366 13.88 8.75 -27.40
C ALA A 366 12.88 9.30 -26.38
N VAL A 367 11.91 8.46 -26.00
CA VAL A 367 10.99 8.71 -24.89
C VAL A 367 10.94 7.43 -24.07
N THR A 368 11.16 7.55 -22.76
CA THR A 368 11.00 6.46 -21.79
C THR A 368 10.03 6.93 -20.71
N ALA A 369 9.02 6.11 -20.44
CA ALA A 369 8.08 6.29 -19.37
C ALA A 369 8.11 5.01 -18.53
N ASP A 370 8.21 5.16 -17.22
CA ASP A 370 8.25 4.05 -16.27
C ASP A 370 7.39 4.43 -15.08
N THR A 371 6.43 3.58 -14.76
CA THR A 371 5.58 3.69 -13.56
C THR A 371 6.36 3.35 -12.31
N ASN A 372 7.53 2.71 -12.42
CA ASN A 372 8.47 2.27 -11.38
C ASN A 372 7.89 1.29 -10.33
N ASP A 373 6.62 1.43 -9.94
CA ASP A 373 5.89 0.59 -9.01
C ASP A 373 4.50 0.22 -9.60
N VAL A 374 4.01 -0.98 -9.26
CA VAL A 374 2.70 -1.47 -9.68
C VAL A 374 1.56 -0.56 -9.26
N GLY A 375 0.60 -0.41 -10.18
CA GLY A 375 -0.59 0.38 -9.96
C GLY A 375 -0.38 1.88 -10.13
N GLN A 376 0.87 2.36 -10.30
CA GLN A 376 1.09 3.76 -10.65
C GLN A 376 0.63 3.99 -12.08
N SER A 377 0.10 5.19 -12.34
CA SER A 377 -0.38 5.55 -13.66
C SER A 377 0.03 6.97 -14.04
N PHE A 378 0.33 7.17 -15.31
CA PHE A 378 0.42 8.53 -15.86
C PHE A 378 -1.00 9.03 -16.15
N THR A 379 -1.52 9.90 -15.30
CA THR A 379 -2.88 10.47 -15.46
C THR A 379 -2.94 11.59 -16.48
N GLY A 380 -1.79 12.17 -16.87
CA GLY A 380 -1.69 13.16 -17.93
C GLY A 380 -0.31 13.78 -18.05
N ALA A 381 -0.11 14.59 -19.09
CA ALA A 381 1.09 15.40 -19.29
C ALA A 381 0.70 16.79 -19.80
N THR A 382 1.38 17.83 -19.34
CA THR A 382 1.21 19.19 -19.87
C THR A 382 2.38 19.52 -20.80
N ILE A 383 2.09 19.80 -22.06
CA ILE A 383 3.09 20.15 -23.07
C ILE A 383 2.86 21.59 -23.52
N THR A 384 3.88 22.43 -23.39
CA THR A 384 3.86 23.80 -23.88
C THR A 384 4.50 23.86 -25.27
N VAL A 385 3.71 24.23 -26.28
CA VAL A 385 4.19 24.44 -27.65
C VAL A 385 4.16 25.94 -27.95
N SER A 386 5.24 26.47 -28.50
CA SER A 386 5.36 27.88 -28.91
C SER A 386 5.52 28.01 -30.42
N ASN A 387 5.36 29.23 -30.95
CA ASN A 387 5.41 29.55 -32.38
C ASN A 387 4.35 28.83 -33.24
N VAL A 388 3.21 28.52 -32.64
CA VAL A 388 2.00 28.06 -33.34
C VAL A 388 1.48 29.21 -34.21
N SER A 389 1.41 28.99 -35.52
CA SER A 389 1.07 30.01 -36.53
C SER A 389 -0.35 29.85 -37.08
N ASN A 390 -0.82 28.61 -37.23
CA ASN A 390 -2.06 28.26 -37.93
C ASN A 390 -3.11 27.60 -37.02
N GLY A 391 -2.91 27.65 -35.69
CA GLY A 391 -3.89 27.18 -34.70
C GLY A 391 -4.17 25.68 -34.83
N ALA A 392 -5.45 25.28 -34.82
CA ALA A 392 -5.85 23.86 -34.85
C ALA A 392 -5.45 23.09 -36.14
N ALA A 393 -4.92 23.78 -37.16
CA ALA A 393 -4.33 23.14 -38.33
C ALA A 393 -2.91 22.58 -38.06
N GLU A 394 -2.21 23.10 -37.05
CA GLU A 394 -1.00 22.51 -36.52
C GLU A 394 -1.39 21.47 -35.47
N VAL A 395 -0.83 20.26 -35.58
CA VAL A 395 -1.27 19.11 -34.81
C VAL A 395 -0.07 18.43 -34.19
N LEU A 396 -0.14 18.16 -32.89
CA LEU A 396 0.75 17.24 -32.21
C LEU A 396 0.10 15.86 -32.18
N THR A 397 0.79 14.84 -32.68
CA THR A 397 0.30 13.46 -32.59
C THR A 397 1.08 12.73 -31.53
N ILE A 398 0.37 12.17 -30.55
CA ILE A 398 0.94 11.36 -29.47
C ILE A 398 0.18 10.05 -29.50
N ASP A 399 0.89 8.94 -29.64
CA ASP A 399 0.30 7.60 -29.56
C ASP A 399 -0.98 7.44 -30.43
N GLY A 400 -0.85 7.82 -31.71
CA GLY A 400 -1.95 7.79 -32.69
C GLY A 400 -3.06 8.82 -32.47
N THR A 401 -3.05 9.58 -31.38
CA THR A 401 -4.03 10.63 -31.07
C THR A 401 -3.51 11.98 -31.54
N SER A 402 -4.27 12.62 -32.43
CA SER A 402 -3.96 13.96 -32.96
C SER A 402 -4.62 15.05 -32.13
N ILE A 403 -3.83 15.96 -31.57
CA ILE A 403 -4.26 17.10 -30.76
C ILE A 403 -3.95 18.38 -31.53
N GLY A 404 -4.98 19.14 -31.88
CA GLY A 404 -4.83 20.46 -32.50
C GLY A 404 -4.17 21.45 -31.54
N LEU A 405 -3.16 22.18 -32.00
CA LEU A 405 -2.39 23.11 -31.20
C LEU A 405 -3.11 24.46 -31.07
N SER A 406 -4.23 24.48 -30.33
CA SER A 406 -4.85 25.72 -29.85
C SER A 406 -4.58 25.93 -28.37
N ASN A 407 -4.67 27.19 -27.89
CA ASN A 407 -4.46 27.50 -26.49
C ASN A 407 -5.42 26.69 -25.59
N GLY A 408 -4.87 25.96 -24.61
CA GLY A 408 -5.65 25.11 -23.70
C GLY A 408 -6.23 23.85 -24.34
N ALA A 409 -5.77 23.43 -25.52
CA ALA A 409 -6.18 22.17 -26.12
C ALA A 409 -5.78 20.98 -25.23
N SER A 410 -6.70 20.03 -25.09
CA SER A 410 -6.47 18.76 -24.39
C SER A 410 -6.97 17.60 -25.25
N GLY A 411 -6.47 16.39 -24.96
CA GLY A 411 -6.88 15.16 -25.62
C GLY A 411 -6.60 13.96 -24.72
N THR A 412 -7.30 12.86 -24.96
CA THR A 412 -7.11 11.60 -24.24
C THR A 412 -6.37 10.63 -25.14
N LEU A 413 -5.26 10.08 -24.64
CA LEU A 413 -4.51 9.03 -25.34
C LEU A 413 -5.25 7.70 -25.19
N SER A 414 -5.36 6.92 -26.27
CA SER A 414 -6.16 5.70 -26.30
C SER A 414 -5.36 4.41 -26.57
N GLY A 415 -4.06 4.52 -26.86
CA GLY A 415 -3.17 3.41 -27.18
C GLY A 415 -1.99 3.24 -26.22
N GLY A 416 -1.92 4.02 -25.14
CA GLY A 416 -0.83 3.97 -24.18
C GLY A 416 -0.75 2.56 -23.63
N GLY A 417 0.35 1.86 -23.92
CA GLY A 417 0.57 0.53 -23.36
C GLY A 417 0.46 0.57 -21.84
N SER A 418 0.12 -0.56 -21.23
CA SER A 418 0.44 -0.77 -19.82
C SER A 418 1.96 -0.64 -19.70
N TYR A 419 2.42 0.41 -19.02
CA TYR A 419 3.83 0.64 -18.73
C TYR A 419 4.19 -0.07 -17.45
#